data_AF-A0A7W7CD20-F1
#
_entry.id   AF-A0A7W7CD20-F1
#
_cell.length_a   1.000
_cell.length_b   1.000
_cell.length_c   1.000
_cell.angle_alpha   90.00
_cell.angle_beta   90.00
_cell.angle_gamma   90.00
#
_symmetry.space_group_name_H-M   'P 1'
#
loop_
_entity.id
_entity.type
_entity.pdbx_description
1 polymer ?
#
loop_
_entity_poly.entity_id
_entity_poly.type
_entity_poly.pdbx_seq_one_letter_code
_entity_poly.pdbx_strand_id
1 'polypeptide(L)'
;MHRPVLILLISATLAAGCSNAPAASPLPVKLLVRDGAMREVGGDCSGTGAYQAIHPNAGFRLTDAEGKQLADGKLPPGKAVKAIDEPLKVPREPTFCQLEFTVAVPAATGYRLHVGDLPPIELARDPNLGEQAPLVGLTT
;
A
#
# COMPACT_ATOMS: atom_id res chain seq x y z
N MET A 1 74.83 9.43 -16.83
CA MET A 1 74.28 8.83 -15.60
C MET A 1 72.81 9.22 -15.49
N HIS A 2 71.98 8.27 -15.08
CA HIS A 2 70.54 8.37 -14.74
C HIS A 2 69.51 8.27 -15.87
N ARG A 3 68.51 7.46 -15.53
CA ARG A 3 67.63 6.59 -16.33
C ARG A 3 66.20 7.16 -16.34
N PRO A 4 65.31 6.64 -17.19
CA PRO A 4 64.02 7.23 -17.56
C PRO A 4 62.93 6.97 -16.51
N VAL A 5 61.87 7.78 -16.51
CA VAL A 5 60.61 7.45 -15.81
C VAL A 5 59.47 7.50 -16.82
N LEU A 6 59.14 6.32 -17.32
CA LEU A 6 57.94 5.98 -18.07
C LEU A 6 56.77 5.92 -17.07
N ILE A 7 55.86 6.90 -17.10
CA ILE A 7 54.65 6.88 -16.25
C ILE A 7 53.57 6.09 -16.99
N LEU A 8 53.28 4.90 -16.45
CA LEU A 8 52.29 3.94 -16.93
C LEU A 8 50.89 4.28 -16.37
N LEU A 9 49.89 3.98 -17.19
CA LEU A 9 48.45 4.16 -17.05
C LEU A 9 47.83 3.63 -15.74
N ILE A 10 46.77 4.30 -15.26
CA ILE A 10 45.57 3.65 -14.69
C ILE A 10 44.33 4.45 -15.11
N SER A 11 43.70 4.07 -16.22
CA SER A 11 42.35 4.52 -16.58
C SER A 11 41.35 3.68 -15.77
N ALA A 12 40.88 4.24 -14.64
CA ALA A 12 39.80 3.65 -13.86
C ALA A 12 38.47 3.83 -14.61
N THR A 13 38.07 2.83 -15.39
CA THR A 13 36.70 2.72 -15.91
C THR A 13 35.77 2.42 -14.74
N LEU A 14 35.12 3.45 -14.19
CA LEU A 14 33.99 3.27 -13.28
C LEU A 14 32.87 2.62 -14.08
N ALA A 15 32.65 1.32 -13.86
CA ALA A 15 31.44 0.64 -14.26
C ALA A 15 30.27 1.23 -13.44
N ALA A 16 29.63 2.27 -13.96
CA ALA A 16 28.32 2.70 -13.52
C ALA A 16 27.34 1.55 -13.80
N GLY A 17 27.09 0.72 -12.80
CA GLY A 17 26.01 -0.25 -12.83
C GLY A 17 24.69 0.50 -12.93
N CYS A 18 24.15 0.63 -14.14
CA CYS A 18 22.76 0.99 -14.35
C CYS A 18 21.91 -0.14 -13.76
N SER A 19 21.52 -0.02 -12.50
CA SER A 19 20.47 -0.85 -11.92
C SER A 19 19.18 -0.52 -12.68
N ASN A 20 18.79 -1.42 -13.61
CA ASN A 20 17.55 -1.38 -14.39
C ASN A 20 16.30 -1.65 -13.54
N ALA A 21 16.29 -1.21 -12.27
CA ALA A 21 15.14 -1.36 -11.40
C ALA A 21 13.99 -0.51 -11.94
N PRO A 22 12.75 -1.04 -12.01
CA PRO A 22 11.60 -0.26 -12.42
C PRO A 22 11.46 0.97 -11.51
N ALA A 23 11.20 2.13 -12.09
CA ALA A 23 11.01 3.35 -11.33
C ALA A 23 9.76 3.23 -10.43
N ALA A 24 9.85 3.75 -9.21
CA ALA A 24 8.71 3.81 -8.31
C ALA A 24 7.70 4.84 -8.81
N SER A 25 6.42 4.48 -8.78
CA SER A 25 5.31 5.33 -9.18
C SER A 25 4.24 5.37 -8.08
N PRO A 26 3.46 6.46 -7.97
CA PRO A 26 2.39 6.55 -6.98
C PRO A 26 1.29 5.50 -7.24
N LEU A 27 1.00 4.69 -6.23
CA LEU A 27 -0.03 3.66 -6.25
C LEU A 27 -1.11 4.01 -5.22
N PRO A 28 -2.31 4.45 -5.65
CA PRO A 28 -3.42 4.68 -4.74
C PRO A 28 -3.98 3.34 -4.22
N VAL A 29 -4.23 3.27 -2.92
CA VAL A 29 -4.75 2.10 -2.21
C VAL A 29 -5.98 2.48 -1.41
N LYS A 30 -7.02 1.65 -1.49
CA LYS A 30 -8.25 1.71 -0.70
C LYS A 30 -8.40 0.40 0.07
N LEU A 31 -8.30 0.47 1.39
CA LEU A 31 -8.53 -0.67 2.27
C LEU A 31 -9.92 -0.56 2.88
N LEU A 32 -10.76 -1.57 2.65
CA LEU A 32 -12.08 -1.71 3.28
C LEU A 32 -12.00 -2.75 4.40
N VAL A 33 -12.39 -2.36 5.60
CA VAL A 33 -12.50 -3.25 6.77
C VAL A 33 -13.97 -3.49 7.07
N ARG A 34 -14.37 -4.75 7.05
CA ARG A 34 -15.70 -5.22 7.44
C ARG A 34 -15.70 -5.59 8.91
N ASP A 35 -16.15 -4.68 9.74
CA ASP A 35 -16.17 -4.85 11.20
C ASP A 35 -17.57 -5.10 11.80
N GLY A 36 -18.61 -5.06 10.96
CA GLY A 36 -20.01 -5.26 11.38
C GLY A 36 -20.59 -4.11 12.21
N ALA A 37 -19.91 -2.98 12.32
CA ALA A 37 -20.37 -1.87 13.15
C ALA A 37 -21.31 -0.90 12.39
N MET A 38 -22.31 -0.42 13.13
CA MET A 38 -23.21 0.63 12.66
C MET A 38 -22.63 2.00 13.00
N ARG A 39 -22.50 2.90 12.03
CA ARG A 39 -21.93 4.24 12.23
C ARG A 39 -22.70 5.29 11.44
N GLU A 40 -22.51 6.54 11.83
CA GLU A 40 -22.79 7.66 10.94
C GLU A 40 -21.78 7.63 9.79
N VAL A 41 -22.25 7.76 8.55
CA VAL A 41 -21.40 7.80 7.36
C VAL A 41 -20.49 9.04 7.43
N GLY A 42 -19.20 8.86 7.17
CA GLY A 42 -18.18 9.89 7.33
C GLY A 42 -17.60 10.01 8.74
N GLY A 43 -18.17 9.31 9.73
CA GLY A 43 -17.63 9.23 11.07
C GLY A 43 -16.24 8.56 11.12
N ASP A 44 -15.48 8.85 12.18
CA ASP A 44 -14.18 8.21 12.40
C ASP A 44 -14.34 6.71 12.69
N CYS A 45 -13.47 5.92 12.07
CA CYS A 45 -13.40 4.51 12.41
C CYS A 45 -12.75 4.28 13.77
N SER A 46 -13.35 3.41 14.55
CA SER A 46 -12.85 2.92 15.84
C SER A 46 -13.56 1.62 16.18
N GLY A 47 -12.97 0.79 17.04
CA GLY A 47 -13.59 -0.45 17.49
C GLY A 47 -12.62 -1.50 18.03
N THR A 48 -13.09 -2.74 18.06
CA THR A 48 -12.37 -3.96 18.47
C THR A 48 -12.22 -4.92 17.29
N GLY A 49 -11.58 -6.09 17.46
CA GLY A 49 -11.41 -7.06 16.36
C GLY A 49 -10.31 -6.63 15.40
N ALA A 50 -10.61 -6.49 14.10
CA ALA A 50 -9.66 -6.03 13.09
C ALA A 50 -8.94 -4.73 13.48
N TYR A 51 -9.58 -3.84 14.25
CA TYR A 51 -8.94 -2.60 14.71
C TYR A 51 -7.78 -2.79 15.70
N GLN A 52 -7.59 -3.98 16.27
CA GLN A 52 -6.38 -4.25 17.04
C GLN A 52 -5.13 -4.19 16.16
N ALA A 53 -5.25 -4.57 14.88
CA ALA A 53 -4.17 -4.48 13.90
C ALA A 53 -4.33 -3.30 12.94
N ILE A 54 -5.56 -2.99 12.53
CA ILE A 54 -5.89 -1.94 11.55
C ILE A 54 -6.39 -0.70 12.28
N HIS A 55 -5.45 0.12 12.73
CA HIS A 55 -5.75 1.38 13.41
C HIS A 55 -4.84 2.51 12.88
N PRO A 56 -5.18 3.77 13.15
CA PRO A 56 -4.31 4.88 12.78
C PRO A 56 -2.91 4.66 13.34
N ASN A 57 -1.89 4.90 12.51
CA ASN A 57 -0.46 4.69 12.80
C ASN A 57 0.01 3.24 12.89
N ALA A 58 -0.85 2.24 12.70
CA ALA A 58 -0.41 0.86 12.56
C ALA A 58 0.54 0.72 11.36
N GLY A 59 1.62 -0.03 11.53
CA GLY A 59 2.58 -0.28 10.47
C GLY A 59 2.01 -1.22 9.41
N PHE A 60 2.31 -0.96 8.14
CA PHE A 60 2.03 -1.88 7.04
C PHE A 60 3.28 -2.17 6.22
N ARG A 61 3.28 -3.31 5.52
CA ARG A 61 4.23 -3.64 4.46
C ARG A 61 3.48 -3.99 3.18
N LEU A 62 4.01 -3.56 2.04
CA LEU A 62 3.50 -3.94 0.73
C LEU A 62 4.50 -4.88 0.05
N THR A 63 4.02 -6.01 -0.45
CA THR A 63 4.83 -6.97 -1.22
C THR A 63 4.26 -7.18 -2.62
N ASP A 64 5.08 -7.67 -3.54
CA ASP A 64 4.60 -8.23 -4.81
C ASP A 64 4.00 -9.64 -4.64
N ALA A 65 3.63 -10.26 -5.77
CA ALA A 65 3.07 -11.61 -5.83
C ALA A 65 4.08 -12.70 -5.40
N GLU A 66 5.37 -12.43 -5.55
CA GLU A 66 6.47 -13.30 -5.16
C GLU A 66 6.90 -13.12 -3.69
N GLY A 67 6.34 -12.11 -3.00
CA GLY A 67 6.58 -11.83 -1.59
C GLY A 67 7.76 -10.90 -1.33
N LYS A 68 8.35 -10.29 -2.36
CA LYS A 68 9.39 -9.27 -2.20
C LYS A 68 8.75 -7.98 -1.68
N GLN A 69 9.33 -7.40 -0.64
CA GLN A 69 8.89 -6.12 -0.10
C GLN A 69 9.17 -4.99 -1.11
N LEU A 70 8.13 -4.21 -1.38
CA LEU A 70 8.17 -3.05 -2.28
C LEU A 70 8.17 -1.73 -1.51
N ALA A 71 7.46 -1.67 -0.39
CA ALA A 71 7.36 -0.50 0.47
C ALA A 71 6.83 -0.85 1.86
N ASP A 72 6.90 0.11 2.77
CA ASP A 72 6.28 0.09 4.09
C ASP A 72 5.79 1.49 4.47
N GLY A 73 4.98 1.57 5.52
CA GLY A 73 4.45 2.85 5.99
C GLY A 73 3.52 2.69 7.19
N LYS A 74 2.73 3.73 7.42
CA LYS A 74 1.73 3.76 8.49
C LYS A 74 0.35 4.00 7.93
N LEU A 75 -0.63 3.30 8.50
CA LEU A 75 -2.03 3.44 8.10
C LEU A 75 -2.59 4.81 8.55
N PRO A 76 -3.34 5.50 7.66
CA PRO A 76 -4.03 6.73 8.01
C PRO A 76 -5.26 6.45 8.89
N PRO A 77 -5.92 7.49 9.43
CA PRO A 77 -7.26 7.32 9.97
C PRO A 77 -8.24 6.88 8.88
N GLY A 78 -9.15 5.98 9.25
CA GLY A 78 -10.24 5.53 8.38
C GLY A 78 -11.53 6.30 8.59
N LYS A 79 -12.39 6.30 7.56
CA LYS A 79 -13.73 6.88 7.59
C LYS A 79 -14.80 5.83 7.32
N ALA A 80 -15.93 5.97 8.01
CA ALA A 80 -17.07 5.10 7.82
C ALA A 80 -17.73 5.36 6.46
N VAL A 81 -17.86 4.32 5.63
CA VAL A 81 -18.55 4.38 4.34
C VAL A 81 -19.67 3.35 4.32
N LYS A 82 -20.73 3.61 3.53
CA LYS A 82 -21.89 2.71 3.46
C LYS A 82 -21.47 1.29 3.06
N ALA A 83 -21.98 0.30 3.79
CA ALA A 83 -21.81 -1.11 3.42
C ALA A 83 -22.92 -1.63 2.49
N ILE A 84 -24.02 -0.90 2.40
CA ILE A 84 -25.19 -1.22 1.58
C ILE A 84 -25.69 0.07 0.91
N ASP A 85 -26.21 -0.05 -0.31
CA ASP A 85 -26.70 1.10 -1.07
C ASP A 85 -28.13 1.52 -0.65
N GLU A 86 -28.85 0.65 0.06
CA GLU A 86 -30.21 0.92 0.52
C GLU A 86 -30.22 2.01 1.61
N PRO A 87 -31.03 3.08 1.47
CA PRO A 87 -31.17 4.10 2.49
C PRO A 87 -32.03 3.58 3.64
N LEU A 88 -31.42 3.29 4.78
CA LEU A 88 -32.13 2.74 5.94
C LEU A 88 -32.91 3.80 6.75
N LYS A 89 -32.75 5.09 6.41
CA LYS A 89 -33.41 6.24 7.09
C LYS A 89 -33.19 6.24 8.61
N VAL A 90 -32.04 5.75 9.06
CA VAL A 90 -31.62 5.75 10.47
C VAL A 90 -30.31 6.52 10.60
N PRO A 91 -30.04 7.15 11.77
CA PRO A 91 -28.81 7.94 11.96
C PRO A 91 -27.51 7.12 11.88
N ARG A 92 -27.57 5.81 12.15
CA ARG A 92 -26.43 4.90 12.09
C ARG A 92 -26.77 3.73 11.19
N GLU A 93 -26.03 3.58 10.11
CA GLU A 93 -26.22 2.53 9.10
C GLU A 93 -25.06 1.51 9.17
N PRO A 94 -25.21 0.29 8.62
CA PRO A 94 -24.09 -0.61 8.41
C PRO A 94 -22.99 0.05 7.58
N THR A 95 -21.76 0.01 8.07
CA THR A 95 -20.61 0.65 7.42
C THR A 95 -19.43 -0.29 7.25
N PHE A 96 -18.62 -0.05 6.22
CA PHE A 96 -17.21 -0.43 6.23
C PHE A 96 -16.40 0.70 6.83
N CYS A 97 -15.21 0.37 7.34
CA CYS A 97 -14.18 1.37 7.49
C CYS A 97 -13.29 1.43 6.27
N GLN A 98 -13.21 2.61 5.65
CA GLN A 98 -12.37 2.86 4.51
C GLN A 98 -11.13 3.64 4.92
N LEU A 99 -9.96 3.10 4.60
CA LEU A 99 -8.67 3.79 4.68
C LEU A 99 -8.17 4.02 3.27
N GLU A 100 -7.80 5.27 2.94
CA GLU A 100 -7.25 5.63 1.63
C GLU A 100 -5.85 6.22 1.81
N PHE A 101 -4.89 5.69 1.06
CA PHE A 101 -3.49 6.15 1.10
C PHE A 101 -2.81 5.91 -0.25
N THR A 102 -1.63 6.50 -0.44
CA THR A 102 -0.82 6.34 -1.65
C THR A 102 0.57 5.90 -1.27
N VAL A 103 1.12 4.93 -2.00
CA VAL A 103 2.47 4.40 -1.76
C VAL A 103 3.26 4.47 -3.07
N ALA A 104 4.51 4.92 -3.02
CA ALA A 104 5.38 4.91 -4.20
C ALA A 104 6.04 3.54 -4.34
N VAL A 105 5.70 2.79 -5.39
CA VAL A 105 6.23 1.44 -5.63
C VAL A 105 6.51 1.18 -7.11
N PRO A 106 7.47 0.31 -7.43
CA PRO A 106 7.63 -0.17 -8.80
C PRO A 106 6.37 -0.93 -9.27
N ALA A 107 6.17 -0.97 -10.59
CA ALA A 107 5.14 -1.81 -11.19
C ALA A 107 5.40 -3.30 -10.87
N ALA A 108 4.34 -4.02 -10.50
CA ALA A 108 4.36 -5.45 -10.19
C ALA A 108 3.10 -6.13 -10.75
N THR A 109 3.16 -7.46 -10.91
CA THR A 109 2.06 -8.30 -11.42
C THR A 109 0.94 -8.49 -10.41
N GLY A 110 1.21 -8.23 -9.13
CA GLY A 110 0.24 -8.27 -8.04
C GLY A 110 0.80 -7.56 -6.81
N TYR A 111 -0.09 -7.17 -5.90
CA TYR A 111 0.27 -6.46 -4.68
C TYR A 111 -0.48 -7.07 -3.49
N ARG A 112 0.24 -7.27 -2.39
CA ARG A 112 -0.33 -7.71 -1.10
C ARG A 112 0.02 -6.73 0.00
N LEU A 113 -0.98 -6.37 0.79
CA LEU A 113 -0.82 -5.55 1.99
C LEU A 113 -0.74 -6.44 3.23
N HIS A 114 0.27 -6.23 4.06
CA HIS A 114 0.48 -6.91 5.32
C HIS A 114 0.35 -5.89 6.46
N VAL A 115 -0.48 -6.20 7.46
CA VAL A 115 -0.72 -5.33 8.62
C VAL A 115 -0.72 -6.20 9.88
N GLY A 116 0.25 -5.99 10.76
CA GLY A 116 0.45 -6.85 11.93
C GLY A 116 0.55 -8.33 11.53
N ASP A 117 -0.18 -9.18 12.27
CA ASP A 117 -0.25 -10.63 12.06
C ASP A 117 -1.47 -11.08 11.24
N LEU A 118 -2.16 -10.15 10.59
CA LEU A 118 -3.29 -10.51 9.73
C LEU A 118 -2.82 -11.31 8.51
N PRO A 119 -3.69 -12.19 7.95
CA PRO A 119 -3.45 -12.76 6.64
C PRO A 119 -3.18 -11.67 5.60
N PRO A 120 -2.27 -11.90 4.63
CA PRO A 120 -2.01 -10.92 3.57
C PRO A 120 -3.30 -10.55 2.83
N ILE A 121 -3.51 -9.25 2.65
CA ILE A 121 -4.68 -8.69 1.97
C ILE A 121 -4.31 -8.49 0.51
N GLU A 122 -4.92 -9.28 -0.37
CA GLU A 122 -4.78 -9.10 -1.81
C GLU A 122 -5.36 -7.75 -2.24
N LEU A 123 -4.59 -7.02 -3.04
CA LEU A 123 -5.00 -5.73 -3.59
C LEU A 123 -5.31 -5.88 -5.08
N ALA A 124 -6.56 -5.61 -5.45
CA ALA A 124 -7.02 -5.75 -6.83
C ALA A 124 -7.61 -4.44 -7.35
N ARG A 125 -7.39 -4.19 -8.64
CA ARG A 125 -7.98 -3.07 -9.36
C ARG A 125 -9.35 -3.48 -9.89
N ASP A 126 -10.33 -2.58 -9.84
CA ASP A 126 -11.54 -2.77 -10.64
C ASP A 126 -11.17 -2.66 -12.13
N PRO A 127 -11.34 -3.72 -12.93
CA PRO A 127 -10.97 -3.70 -14.35
C PRO A 127 -11.76 -2.66 -15.16
N ASN A 128 -12.90 -2.17 -14.66
CA ASN A 128 -13.73 -1.20 -15.36
C ASN A 128 -13.33 0.27 -15.11
N LEU A 129 -12.46 0.54 -14.12
CA LEU A 129 -12.09 1.89 -13.70
C LEU A 129 -10.72 2.36 -14.24
N GLY A 130 -10.04 1.51 -15.01
CA GLY A 130 -8.76 1.83 -15.66
C GLY A 130 -7.54 1.84 -14.72
N GLU A 131 -6.35 2.08 -15.29
CA GLU A 131 -5.05 1.97 -14.61
C GLU A 131 -4.80 3.01 -13.51
N GLN A 132 -5.61 4.07 -13.43
CA GLN A 132 -5.49 5.12 -12.43
C GLN A 132 -6.39 4.90 -11.19
N ALA A 133 -7.32 3.95 -11.24
CA ALA A 133 -8.15 3.57 -10.09
C ALA A 133 -7.31 3.16 -8.86
N PRO A 134 -7.85 3.23 -7.64
CA PRO A 134 -7.18 2.63 -6.50
C PRO A 134 -7.12 1.11 -6.64
N LEU A 135 -6.06 0.50 -6.11
CA LEU A 135 -6.13 -0.91 -5.73
C LEU A 135 -6.98 -1.03 -4.46
N VAL A 136 -7.87 -2.02 -4.44
CA VAL A 136 -8.81 -2.26 -3.35
C VAL A 136 -8.44 -3.54 -2.64
N GLY A 137 -8.32 -3.46 -1.32
CA GLY A 137 -8.22 -4.61 -0.42
C GLY A 137 -9.44 -4.69 0.49
N LEU A 138 -9.89 -5.91 0.81
CA LEU A 138 -10.98 -6.18 1.74
C LEU A 138 -10.49 -7.09 2.87
N THR A 139 -10.84 -6.76 4.10
CA THR A 139 -10.50 -7.55 5.29
C THR A 139 -11.60 -7.45 6.36
N THR A 140 -11.49 -8.23 7.43
CA THR A 140 -12.51 -8.38 8.51
C THR A 140 -11.88 -8.39 9.89
#